data_AF-A0A0H1BGY1-F1
#
_entry.id   AF-A0A0H1BGY1-F1
#
_cell.length_a   1.000
_cell.length_b   1.000
_cell.length_c   1.000
_cell.angle_alpha   90.00
_cell.angle_beta   90.00
_cell.angle_gamma   90.00
#
_symmetry.space_group_name_H-M   'P 1'
#
loop_
_entity.id
_entity.type
_entity.pdbx_description
1 polymer ?
#
loop_
_entity_poly.entity_id
_entity_poly.type
_entity_poly.pdbx_seq_one_letter_code
_entity_poly.pdbx_strand_id
1 'polypeptide(L)'
;MREIDINSDDPPTDELLSSVAHNSLFDKYMRIAPLLLPKDPELVASYLFHPHFHSENIFLKGNRISSILGWQHVWAGPSFTEASPPAFVKVDSDDLTLDYPDKYKDLAEDERREIDVKISQSVLRYAYQKFVSRDVPQLDKLFSFDFQQIRVLPIRICVSSWEADDIARFRESLIKIQRRWDFLGIEGSIPYKFTDDELKRQADSADTFNRHQDFMDQISPLVTRCGWTSNSTYPQAVRMFAEIAREVHQDGNVDEGIKAEFQQFIDKESELEGEPK
;
A
#
# COMPACT_ATOMS: atom_id res chain seq x y z
N MET A 1 -5.99 -7.45 2.40
CA MET A 1 -6.22 -6.02 2.10
C MET A 1 -4.86 -5.38 2.12
N ARG A 2 -4.19 -5.37 0.97
CA ARG A 2 -2.82 -4.88 0.84
C ARG A 2 -2.79 -3.42 1.26
N GLU A 3 -1.91 -3.07 2.20
CA GLU A 3 -1.49 -1.67 2.36
C GLU A 3 -0.78 -1.32 1.06
N ILE A 4 -1.46 -0.49 0.27
CA ILE A 4 -0.99 -0.07 -1.05
C ILE A 4 0.11 0.96 -0.81
N ASP A 5 1.35 0.53 -0.96
CA ASP A 5 2.50 1.43 -1.04
C ASP A 5 2.58 1.93 -2.48
N ILE A 6 2.20 3.19 -2.69
CA ILE A 6 2.15 3.85 -3.99
C ILE A 6 3.47 4.58 -4.17
N ASN A 7 4.28 4.15 -5.13
CA ASN A 7 5.46 4.89 -5.58
C ASN A 7 5.16 5.61 -6.92
N SER A 8 5.81 6.76 -7.12
CA SER A 8 5.27 7.98 -7.76
C SER A 8 5.77 8.29 -9.19
N ASP A 9 5.79 7.32 -10.10
CA ASP A 9 6.44 7.53 -11.41
C ASP A 9 5.50 7.70 -12.62
N ASP A 10 4.26 8.16 -12.43
CA ASP A 10 3.43 8.66 -13.55
C ASP A 10 3.01 10.12 -13.30
N PRO A 11 3.24 11.07 -14.23
CA PRO A 11 2.88 12.46 -13.99
C PRO A 11 1.35 12.60 -13.92
N PRO A 12 0.78 13.09 -12.80
CA PRO A 12 -0.64 13.40 -12.73
C PRO A 12 -0.93 14.55 -13.69
N THR A 13 -1.90 14.35 -14.60
CA THR A 13 -2.32 15.39 -15.54
C THR A 13 -2.68 16.70 -14.79
N ASP A 14 -2.29 17.86 -15.34
CA ASP A 14 -2.39 19.21 -14.74
C ASP A 14 -3.75 19.57 -14.10
N GLU A 15 -4.85 18.93 -14.51
CA GLU A 15 -6.18 19.12 -13.92
C GLU A 15 -6.34 18.47 -12.53
N LEU A 16 -5.64 17.35 -12.28
CA LEU A 16 -5.68 16.58 -11.04
C LEU A 16 -4.89 17.25 -9.91
N LEU A 17 -3.79 17.96 -10.19
CA LEU A 17 -3.02 18.70 -9.19
C LEU A 17 -3.53 20.13 -8.94
N SER A 18 -4.63 20.54 -9.58
CA SER A 18 -5.16 21.89 -9.37
C SER A 18 -5.71 22.05 -7.96
N SER A 19 -5.37 23.18 -7.31
CA SER A 19 -5.87 23.53 -5.97
C SER A 19 -7.40 23.51 -5.87
N VAL A 20 -8.09 23.72 -6.98
CA VAL A 20 -9.55 23.62 -7.11
C VAL A 20 -10.02 22.18 -6.92
N ALA A 21 -9.35 21.20 -7.52
CA ALA A 21 -9.66 19.79 -7.35
C ALA A 21 -9.46 19.35 -5.89
N HIS A 22 -8.35 19.73 -5.26
CA HIS A 22 -8.11 19.46 -3.83
C HIS A 22 -9.20 20.05 -2.95
N ASN A 23 -9.49 21.35 -3.09
CA ASN A 23 -10.52 22.02 -2.29
C ASN A 23 -11.88 21.34 -2.44
N SER A 24 -12.26 20.94 -3.66
CA SER A 24 -13.49 20.21 -3.93
C SER A 24 -13.56 18.84 -3.24
N LEU A 25 -12.42 18.15 -3.04
CA LEU A 25 -12.37 16.89 -2.28
C LEU A 25 -12.38 17.13 -0.77
N PHE A 26 -11.65 18.13 -0.28
CA PHE A 26 -11.67 18.52 1.13
C PHE A 26 -13.06 18.97 1.57
N ASP A 27 -13.79 19.73 0.75
CA ASP A 27 -15.17 20.12 1.02
C ASP A 27 -16.09 18.90 1.18
N LYS A 28 -15.90 17.86 0.35
CA LYS A 28 -16.65 16.60 0.48
C LYS A 28 -16.25 15.86 1.75
N TYR A 29 -14.95 15.76 2.03
CA TYR A 29 -14.42 15.09 3.22
C TYR A 29 -14.89 15.75 4.52
N MET A 30 -14.81 17.09 4.62
CA MET A 30 -15.22 17.83 5.82
C MET A 30 -16.69 17.61 6.19
N ARG A 31 -17.56 17.36 5.21
CA ARG A 31 -18.98 17.03 5.46
C ARG A 31 -19.20 15.65 6.09
N ILE A 32 -18.27 14.71 5.88
CA ILE A 32 -18.39 13.33 6.38
C ILE A 32 -17.41 13.01 7.51
N ALA A 33 -16.30 13.73 7.66
CA ALA A 33 -15.24 13.40 8.61
C ALA A 33 -15.73 13.16 10.05
N PRO A 34 -16.65 13.99 10.62
CA PRO A 34 -17.19 13.73 11.96
C PRO A 34 -18.05 12.46 12.05
N LEU A 35 -18.56 11.96 10.93
CA LEU A 35 -19.45 10.80 10.84
C LEU A 35 -18.69 9.48 10.64
N LEU A 36 -17.41 9.54 10.27
CA LEU A 36 -16.60 8.36 9.97
C LEU A 36 -16.13 7.61 11.22
N LEU A 37 -16.06 8.29 12.36
CA LEU A 37 -15.67 7.68 13.63
C LEU A 37 -16.83 6.91 14.26
N PRO A 38 -16.56 5.77 14.93
CA PRO A 38 -17.58 5.07 15.69
C PRO A 38 -18.02 5.90 16.90
N LYS A 39 -19.28 5.71 17.33
CA LYS A 39 -19.83 6.33 18.55
C LYS A 39 -19.30 5.68 19.84
N ASP A 40 -18.63 4.54 19.73
CA ASP A 40 -18.11 3.77 20.86
C ASP A 40 -16.87 4.44 21.46
N PRO A 41 -16.93 4.91 22.74
CA PRO A 41 -15.82 5.57 23.40
C PRO A 41 -14.55 4.72 23.50
N GLU A 42 -14.67 3.38 23.58
CA GLU A 42 -13.51 2.50 23.68
C GLU A 42 -12.70 2.49 22.38
N LEU A 43 -13.38 2.60 21.22
CA LEU A 43 -12.72 2.58 19.91
C LEU A 43 -12.11 3.93 19.55
N VAL A 44 -12.66 5.04 20.05
CA VAL A 44 -12.10 6.39 19.80
C VAL A 44 -11.16 6.88 20.91
N ALA A 45 -10.95 6.07 21.95
CA ALA A 45 -10.00 6.39 23.01
C ALA A 45 -8.57 6.52 22.46
N SER A 46 -7.79 7.39 23.10
CA SER A 46 -6.42 7.68 22.71
C SER A 46 -5.46 6.61 23.22
N TYR A 47 -4.70 6.01 22.31
CA TYR A 47 -3.68 5.01 22.61
C TYR A 47 -2.41 5.31 21.82
N LEU A 48 -1.27 4.89 22.37
CA LEU A 48 0.02 4.97 21.71
C LEU A 48 0.21 3.72 20.83
N PHE A 49 0.08 3.87 19.52
CA PHE A 49 0.37 2.81 18.56
C PHE A 49 1.71 3.06 17.88
N HIS A 50 2.47 1.98 17.68
CA HIS A 50 3.74 2.06 16.96
C HIS A 50 3.46 2.24 15.46
N PRO A 51 3.86 3.36 14.83
CA PRO A 51 3.47 3.68 13.44
C PRO A 51 4.09 2.71 12.42
N HIS A 52 5.24 2.12 12.77
CA HIS A 52 6.11 1.38 11.86
C HIS A 52 6.41 -0.03 12.41
N PHE A 53 5.38 -0.78 12.80
CA PHE A 53 5.57 -2.06 13.49
C PHE A 53 5.83 -3.23 12.52
N HIS A 54 7.00 -3.22 11.91
CA HIS A 54 7.55 -4.26 11.03
C HIS A 54 8.68 -5.06 11.70
N SER A 55 8.99 -6.23 11.16
CA SER A 55 9.97 -7.16 11.72
C SER A 55 11.37 -6.54 11.86
N GLU A 56 11.76 -5.66 10.94
CA GLU A 56 13.04 -4.95 10.93
C GLU A 56 13.21 -4.01 12.14
N ASN A 57 12.09 -3.58 12.73
CA ASN A 57 12.09 -2.73 13.91
C ASN A 57 12.07 -3.52 15.22
N ILE A 58 12.03 -4.86 15.19
CA ILE A 58 11.95 -5.71 16.37
C ILE A 58 13.25 -6.49 16.54
N PHE A 59 13.97 -6.22 17.62
CA PHE A 59 15.21 -6.90 17.95
C PHE A 59 14.97 -7.97 19.02
N LEU A 60 15.60 -9.12 18.85
CA LEU A 60 15.46 -10.27 19.75
C LEU A 60 16.78 -10.58 20.45
N LYS A 61 16.71 -11.02 21.71
CA LYS A 61 17.79 -11.68 22.43
C LYS A 61 17.30 -13.05 22.88
N GLY A 62 17.66 -14.09 22.12
CA GLY A 62 17.04 -15.41 22.26
C GLY A 62 15.56 -15.34 21.89
N ASN A 63 14.68 -15.73 22.81
CA ASN A 63 13.22 -15.71 22.62
C ASN A 63 12.52 -14.49 23.24
N ARG A 64 13.26 -13.42 23.56
CA ARG A 64 12.71 -12.20 24.16
C ARG A 64 12.98 -11.00 23.26
N ILE A 65 12.00 -10.11 23.14
CA ILE A 65 12.19 -8.80 22.52
C ILE A 65 13.18 -8.02 23.39
N SER A 66 14.28 -7.58 22.78
CA SER A 66 15.34 -6.80 23.43
C SER A 66 15.21 -5.30 23.15
N SER A 67 14.71 -4.92 21.98
CA SER A 67 14.46 -3.54 21.60
C SER A 67 13.40 -3.45 20.50
N ILE A 68 12.72 -2.30 20.45
CA ILE A 68 11.82 -1.91 19.37
C ILE A 68 12.29 -0.53 18.89
N LEU A 69 12.64 -0.41 17.62
CA LEU A 69 13.01 0.84 16.96
C LEU A 69 11.83 1.39 16.14
N GLY A 70 11.96 2.59 15.57
CA GLY A 70 10.92 3.13 14.69
C GLY A 70 9.89 4.01 15.40
N TRP A 71 10.19 4.53 16.59
CA TRP A 71 9.30 5.38 17.38
C TRP A 71 9.17 6.83 16.87
N GLN A 72 9.88 7.21 15.80
CA GLN A 72 9.64 8.50 15.16
C GLN A 72 8.20 8.59 14.66
N HIS A 73 7.63 9.80 14.73
CA HIS A 73 6.24 10.10 14.38
C HIS A 73 5.19 9.38 15.24
N VAL A 74 5.59 8.77 16.37
CA VAL A 74 4.63 8.22 17.33
C VAL A 74 3.79 9.33 17.93
N TRP A 75 2.48 9.10 18.01
CA TRP A 75 1.54 9.99 18.67
C TRP A 75 0.43 9.17 19.33
N ALA A 76 -0.24 9.77 20.32
CA ALA A 76 -1.37 9.15 20.99
C ALA A 76 -2.66 9.54 20.26
N GLY A 77 -3.16 8.64 19.41
CA GLY A 77 -4.32 8.87 18.54
C GLY A 77 -5.50 7.95 18.84
N PRO A 78 -6.68 8.22 18.27
CA PRO A 78 -7.84 7.33 18.39
C PRO A 78 -7.49 5.92 17.91
N SER A 79 -7.75 4.90 18.74
CA SER A 79 -7.39 3.52 18.35
C SER A 79 -8.00 3.12 17.01
N PHE A 80 -9.22 3.60 16.72
CA PHE A 80 -9.92 3.36 15.46
C PHE A 80 -9.10 3.72 14.21
N THR A 81 -8.36 4.82 14.25
CA THR A 81 -7.57 5.32 13.12
C THR A 81 -6.16 4.74 13.11
N GLU A 82 -5.56 4.50 14.28
CA GLU A 82 -4.16 4.13 14.39
C GLU A 82 -3.92 2.62 14.38
N ALA A 83 -4.82 1.84 14.99
CA ALA A 83 -4.58 0.41 15.17
C ALA A 83 -4.61 -0.35 13.84
N SER A 84 -3.53 -1.08 13.59
CA SER A 84 -3.37 -1.98 12.45
C SER A 84 -2.62 -3.22 12.93
N PRO A 85 -2.93 -4.42 12.42
CA PRO A 85 -2.09 -5.57 12.66
C PRO A 85 -0.63 -5.27 12.23
N PRO A 86 0.39 -5.85 12.89
CA PRO A 86 1.77 -5.76 12.45
C PRO A 86 1.94 -6.20 10.99
N ALA A 87 2.88 -5.61 10.25
CA ALA A 87 3.08 -5.94 8.83
C ALA A 87 3.37 -7.44 8.61
N PHE A 88 4.16 -8.05 9.49
CA PHE A 88 4.55 -9.47 9.40
C PHE A 88 3.43 -10.47 9.74
N VAL A 89 2.24 -10.01 10.17
CA VAL A 89 1.05 -10.87 10.34
C VAL A 89 -0.02 -10.61 9.29
N LYS A 90 0.17 -9.63 8.40
CA LYS A 90 -0.73 -9.38 7.27
C LYS A 90 -0.47 -10.43 6.20
N VAL A 91 -1.47 -11.28 5.97
CA VAL A 91 -1.48 -12.27 4.90
C VAL A 91 -2.74 -12.00 4.09
N ASP A 92 -2.62 -12.06 2.76
CA ASP A 92 -3.78 -11.93 1.89
C ASP A 92 -4.75 -13.09 2.12
N SER A 93 -6.05 -12.79 2.02
CA SER A 93 -7.11 -13.77 2.32
C SER A 93 -6.99 -15.03 1.47
N ASP A 94 -6.52 -14.88 0.24
CA ASP A 94 -6.43 -15.95 -0.76
C ASP A 94 -5.21 -16.85 -0.51
N ASP A 95 -4.26 -16.40 0.31
CA ASP A 95 -3.07 -17.15 0.73
C ASP A 95 -3.23 -17.82 2.10
N LEU A 96 -4.38 -17.66 2.77
CA LEU A 96 -4.63 -18.29 4.06
C LEU A 96 -4.91 -19.78 3.92
N THR A 97 -3.92 -20.60 4.24
CA THR A 97 -4.07 -22.04 4.34
C THR A 97 -3.28 -22.61 5.51
N LEU A 98 -3.86 -23.58 6.21
CA LEU A 98 -3.17 -24.42 7.20
C LEU A 98 -2.92 -25.83 6.66
N ASP A 99 -3.45 -26.12 5.47
CA ASP A 99 -3.40 -27.44 4.87
C ASP A 99 -2.28 -27.51 3.85
N TYR A 100 -1.51 -28.59 3.96
CA TYR A 100 -0.54 -28.96 2.94
C TYR A 100 -1.27 -29.53 1.72
N PRO A 101 -0.82 -29.22 0.50
CA PRO A 101 -1.41 -29.80 -0.70
C PRO A 101 -1.15 -31.30 -0.77
N ASP A 102 -2.04 -32.01 -1.47
CA ASP A 102 -1.85 -33.41 -1.79
C ASP A 102 -0.50 -33.62 -2.50
N LYS A 103 0.21 -34.69 -2.14
CA LYS A 103 1.55 -35.00 -2.67
C LYS A 103 2.61 -33.93 -2.40
N TYR A 104 2.46 -33.10 -1.36
CA TYR A 104 3.50 -32.14 -0.94
C TYR A 104 4.92 -32.74 -0.88
N LYS A 105 5.06 -34.00 -0.46
CA LYS A 105 6.35 -34.71 -0.39
C LYS A 105 7.01 -34.94 -1.75
N ASP A 106 6.22 -34.96 -2.83
CA ASP A 106 6.66 -35.23 -4.19
C ASP A 106 7.04 -33.96 -4.95
N LEU A 107 6.74 -32.78 -4.39
CA LEU A 107 7.08 -31.47 -4.97
C LEU A 107 8.59 -31.20 -4.93
N ALA A 108 9.06 -30.27 -5.77
CA ALA A 108 10.45 -29.81 -5.71
C ALA A 108 10.75 -29.05 -4.40
N GLU A 109 12.02 -28.91 -4.04
CA GLU A 109 12.41 -28.33 -2.73
C GLU A 109 12.03 -26.86 -2.59
N ASP A 110 12.17 -26.10 -3.66
CA ASP A 110 11.74 -24.72 -3.81
C ASP A 110 10.22 -24.58 -3.65
N GLU A 111 9.44 -25.39 -4.36
CA GLU A 111 7.97 -25.39 -4.25
C GLU A 111 7.51 -25.71 -2.82
N ARG A 112 8.12 -26.72 -2.18
CA ARG A 112 7.83 -27.07 -0.78
C ARG A 112 8.14 -25.92 0.17
N ARG A 113 9.26 -25.24 -0.04
CA ARG A 113 9.69 -24.11 0.79
C ARG A 113 8.72 -22.94 0.70
N GLU A 114 8.20 -22.64 -0.49
CA GLU A 114 7.18 -21.60 -0.64
C GLU A 114 5.89 -21.94 0.10
N ILE A 115 5.45 -23.20 0.00
CA ILE A 115 4.27 -23.70 0.75
C ILE A 115 4.50 -23.60 2.25
N ASP A 116 5.68 -24.00 2.75
CA ASP A 116 6.02 -23.91 4.18
C ASP A 116 6.00 -22.46 4.68
N VAL A 117 6.49 -21.52 3.88
CA VAL A 117 6.43 -20.09 4.21
C VAL A 117 4.98 -19.62 4.32
N LYS A 118 4.13 -19.95 3.34
CA LYS A 118 2.69 -19.57 3.36
C LYS A 118 1.95 -20.16 4.55
N ILE A 119 2.18 -21.44 4.86
CA ILE A 119 1.58 -22.10 6.03
C ILE A 119 2.10 -21.47 7.32
N SER A 120 3.40 -21.20 7.42
CA SER A 120 4.00 -20.55 8.61
C SER A 120 3.41 -19.15 8.85
N GLN A 121 3.24 -18.36 7.79
CA GLN A 121 2.58 -17.04 7.86
C GLN A 121 1.12 -17.16 8.29
N SER A 122 0.38 -18.16 7.76
CA SER A 122 -1.00 -18.42 8.14
C SER A 122 -1.14 -18.83 9.62
N VAL A 123 -0.25 -19.69 10.10
CA VAL A 123 -0.17 -20.08 11.53
C VAL A 123 0.11 -18.85 12.40
N LEU A 124 1.07 -18.00 12.01
CA LEU A 124 1.41 -16.78 12.74
C LEU A 124 0.22 -15.82 12.82
N ARG A 125 -0.47 -15.57 11.70
CA ARG A 125 -1.68 -14.73 11.67
C ARG A 125 -2.78 -15.28 12.56
N TYR A 126 -3.03 -16.60 12.50
CA TYR A 126 -4.03 -17.24 13.34
C TYR A 126 -3.68 -17.13 14.83
N ALA A 127 -2.43 -17.40 15.19
CA ALA A 127 -1.95 -17.27 16.56
C ALA A 127 -2.10 -15.83 17.05
N TYR A 128 -1.70 -14.84 16.24
CA TYR A 128 -1.87 -13.42 16.55
C TYR A 128 -3.33 -13.06 16.83
N GLN A 129 -4.25 -13.45 15.94
CA GLN A 129 -5.68 -13.20 16.12
C GLN A 129 -6.22 -13.84 17.40
N LYS A 130 -5.80 -15.08 17.71
CA LYS A 130 -6.20 -15.76 18.95
C LYS A 130 -5.69 -15.07 20.21
N PHE A 131 -4.44 -14.61 20.21
CA PHE A 131 -3.89 -13.87 21.35
C PHE A 131 -4.55 -12.51 21.51
N VAL A 132 -4.79 -11.77 20.42
CA VAL A 132 -5.50 -10.48 20.46
C VAL A 132 -6.90 -10.65 21.02
N SER A 133 -7.68 -11.63 20.53
CA SER A 133 -9.03 -11.90 21.01
C SER A 133 -9.08 -12.27 22.49
N ARG A 134 -8.07 -13.01 22.99
CA ARG A 134 -7.99 -13.42 24.40
C ARG A 134 -7.51 -12.30 25.32
N ASP A 135 -6.43 -11.61 24.94
CA ASP A 135 -5.65 -10.76 25.85
C ASP A 135 -5.96 -9.27 25.65
N VAL A 136 -6.47 -8.86 24.48
CA VAL A 136 -6.79 -7.46 24.16
C VAL A 136 -8.16 -7.37 23.46
N PRO A 137 -9.29 -7.65 24.16
CA PRO A 137 -10.62 -7.70 23.55
C PRO A 137 -11.05 -6.40 22.82
N GLN A 138 -10.55 -5.25 23.28
CA GLN A 138 -10.78 -3.95 22.64
C GLN A 138 -10.20 -3.90 21.22
N LEU A 139 -9.01 -4.46 21.03
CA LEU A 139 -8.34 -4.53 19.73
C LEU A 139 -9.01 -5.57 18.81
N ASP A 140 -9.51 -6.67 19.38
CA ASP A 140 -10.29 -7.68 18.65
C ASP A 140 -11.61 -7.11 18.10
N LYS A 141 -12.31 -6.34 18.92
CA LYS A 141 -13.50 -5.58 18.52
C LYS A 141 -13.20 -4.61 17.39
N LEU A 142 -12.05 -3.93 17.46
CA LEU A 142 -11.61 -3.00 16.43
C LEU A 142 -11.26 -3.70 15.11
N PHE A 143 -10.52 -4.81 15.14
CA PHE A 143 -10.18 -5.58 13.94
C PHE A 143 -11.39 -6.25 13.30
N SER A 144 -12.43 -6.52 14.08
CA SER A 144 -13.72 -7.04 13.61
C SER A 144 -14.70 -5.94 13.20
N PHE A 145 -14.29 -4.66 13.24
CA PHE A 145 -15.18 -3.55 12.93
C PHE A 145 -15.46 -3.44 11.42
N ASP A 146 -16.74 -3.57 11.07
CA ASP A 146 -17.17 -3.54 9.67
C ASP A 146 -16.79 -2.24 8.95
N PHE A 147 -16.15 -2.41 7.80
CA PHE A 147 -15.69 -1.32 6.94
C PHE A 147 -14.74 -0.32 7.62
N GLN A 148 -14.07 -0.70 8.72
CA GLN A 148 -13.09 0.15 9.42
C GLN A 148 -12.11 0.79 8.43
N GLN A 149 -11.49 -0.04 7.60
CA GLN A 149 -10.48 0.40 6.62
C GLN A 149 -11.05 1.40 5.61
N ILE A 150 -12.31 1.25 5.19
CA ILE A 150 -12.95 2.20 4.28
C ILE A 150 -13.13 3.56 4.97
N ARG A 151 -13.52 3.58 6.27
CA ARG A 151 -13.70 4.82 7.04
C ARG A 151 -12.39 5.52 7.38
N VAL A 152 -11.34 4.75 7.68
CA VAL A 152 -10.03 5.27 8.08
C VAL A 152 -9.23 5.80 6.90
N LEU A 153 -9.41 5.20 5.70
CA LEU A 153 -8.67 5.56 4.50
C LEU A 153 -8.66 7.07 4.18
N PRO A 154 -9.81 7.79 4.09
CA PRO A 154 -9.81 9.22 3.82
C PRO A 154 -9.14 10.04 4.93
N ILE A 155 -9.18 9.58 6.18
CA ILE A 155 -8.52 10.24 7.32
C ILE A 155 -6.99 10.14 7.18
N ARG A 156 -6.49 8.97 6.75
CA ARG A 156 -5.05 8.74 6.57
C ARG A 156 -4.49 9.41 5.32
N ILE A 157 -5.24 9.46 4.23
CA ILE A 157 -4.73 9.96 2.93
C ILE A 157 -4.88 11.48 2.81
N CYS A 158 -5.81 12.11 3.52
CA CYS A 158 -6.01 13.55 3.36
C CYS A 158 -4.75 14.37 3.71
N VAL A 159 -3.91 13.88 4.63
CA VAL A 159 -2.68 14.58 5.06
C VAL A 159 -1.60 14.60 3.98
N SER A 160 -1.50 13.55 3.16
CA SER A 160 -0.52 13.44 2.08
C SER A 160 -1.11 13.75 0.71
N SER A 161 -2.41 14.08 0.62
CA SER A 161 -3.11 14.34 -0.66
C SER A 161 -2.50 15.41 -1.56
N TRP A 162 -1.62 16.27 -1.04
CA TRP A 162 -0.89 17.30 -1.80
C TRP A 162 0.45 16.84 -2.37
N GLU A 163 0.93 15.65 -1.98
CA GLU A 163 2.09 15.00 -2.60
C GLU A 163 1.68 14.45 -3.98
N ALA A 164 2.66 14.24 -4.87
CA ALA A 164 2.41 13.73 -6.21
C ALA A 164 1.54 12.44 -6.15
N ASP A 165 0.51 12.37 -7.00
CA ASP A 165 -0.46 11.26 -7.13
C ASP A 165 -1.40 10.94 -5.95
N ASP A 166 -1.22 11.55 -4.78
CA ASP A 166 -2.03 11.22 -3.61
C ASP A 166 -3.46 11.81 -3.66
N ILE A 167 -3.73 12.79 -4.53
CA ILE A 167 -5.09 13.30 -4.74
C ILE A 167 -6.01 12.24 -5.37
N ALA A 168 -5.49 11.41 -6.29
CA ALA A 168 -6.29 10.36 -6.92
C ALA A 168 -6.72 9.31 -5.89
N ARG A 169 -5.82 8.96 -4.96
CA ARG A 169 -6.13 8.07 -3.84
C ARG A 169 -7.14 8.70 -2.89
N PHE A 170 -6.99 9.99 -2.60
CA PHE A 170 -7.93 10.69 -1.74
C PHE A 170 -9.33 10.70 -2.38
N ARG A 171 -9.43 10.98 -3.68
CA ARG A 171 -10.69 10.87 -4.42
C ARG A 171 -11.28 9.47 -4.36
N GLU A 172 -10.47 8.44 -4.62
CA GLU A 172 -10.93 7.04 -4.56
C GLU A 172 -11.43 6.67 -3.16
N SER A 173 -10.79 7.15 -2.11
CA SER A 173 -11.22 6.90 -0.73
C SER A 173 -12.63 7.46 -0.47
N LEU A 174 -12.94 8.65 -0.98
CA LEU A 174 -14.27 9.27 -0.89
C LEU A 174 -15.29 8.56 -1.79
N ILE A 175 -14.90 8.13 -2.99
CA ILE A 175 -15.76 7.32 -3.87
C ILE A 175 -16.13 5.98 -3.20
N LYS A 176 -15.19 5.32 -2.52
CA LYS A 176 -15.46 4.09 -1.74
C LYS A 176 -16.47 4.34 -0.62
N ILE A 177 -16.36 5.47 0.08
CA ILE A 177 -17.38 5.90 1.06
C ILE A 177 -18.74 6.06 0.38
N GLN A 178 -18.81 6.76 -0.75
CA GLN A 178 -20.06 6.92 -1.50
C GLN A 178 -20.69 5.58 -1.91
N ARG A 179 -19.89 4.68 -2.46
CA ARG A 179 -20.38 3.36 -2.92
C ARG A 179 -20.85 2.46 -1.78
N ARG A 180 -20.35 2.68 -0.56
CA ARG A 180 -20.62 1.82 0.60
C ARG A 180 -21.42 2.50 1.70
N TRP A 181 -21.90 3.72 1.49
CA TRP A 181 -22.53 4.56 2.51
C TRP A 181 -23.58 3.82 3.34
N ASP A 182 -24.50 3.13 2.67
CA ASP A 182 -25.61 2.40 3.31
C ASP A 182 -25.13 1.23 4.19
N PHE A 183 -23.93 0.70 3.93
CA PHE A 183 -23.32 -0.36 4.72
C PHE A 183 -22.48 0.17 5.89
N LEU A 184 -22.19 1.47 5.94
CA LEU A 184 -21.42 2.08 7.04
C LEU A 184 -22.28 2.28 8.30
N GLY A 185 -23.58 2.07 8.25
CA GLY A 185 -24.46 2.31 9.41
C GLY A 185 -24.41 3.75 9.90
N ILE A 186 -24.12 4.71 9.00
CA ILE A 186 -24.17 6.14 9.26
C ILE A 186 -25.58 6.61 8.98
N GLU A 187 -26.16 7.37 9.90
CA GLU A 187 -27.52 7.91 9.76
C GLU A 187 -27.57 9.02 8.69
N GLY A 188 -28.62 9.00 7.87
CA GLY A 188 -28.87 10.00 6.83
C GLY A 188 -28.27 9.63 5.47
N SER A 189 -28.55 10.46 4.47
CA SER A 189 -28.01 10.31 3.12
C SER A 189 -26.62 10.92 3.03
N ILE A 190 -25.78 10.38 2.13
CA ILE A 190 -24.46 10.95 1.86
C ILE A 190 -24.55 12.44 1.43
N PRO A 191 -23.74 13.35 2.00
CA PRO A 191 -23.86 14.79 1.77
C PRO A 191 -23.13 15.31 0.51
N TYR A 192 -22.66 14.40 -0.34
CA TYR A 192 -22.06 14.69 -1.63
C TYR A 192 -22.32 13.57 -2.62
N LYS A 193 -22.14 13.87 -3.90
CA LYS A 193 -22.18 12.87 -4.96
C LYS A 193 -21.11 13.20 -6.01
N PHE A 194 -20.34 12.20 -6.42
CA PHE A 194 -19.49 12.26 -7.60
C PHE A 194 -20.32 12.05 -8.87
N THR A 195 -20.01 12.81 -9.91
CA THR A 195 -20.65 12.68 -11.22
C THR A 195 -20.17 11.43 -11.95
N ASP A 196 -20.95 10.95 -12.93
CA ASP A 196 -20.57 9.77 -13.71
C ASP A 196 -19.24 10.00 -14.48
N ASP A 197 -18.98 11.23 -14.93
CA ASP A 197 -17.73 11.62 -15.56
C ASP A 197 -16.54 11.61 -14.59
N GLU A 198 -16.73 12.04 -13.34
CA GLU A 198 -15.70 11.92 -12.30
C GLU A 198 -15.40 10.46 -11.96
N LEU A 199 -16.44 9.63 -11.88
CA LEU A 199 -16.30 8.20 -11.62
C LEU A 199 -15.58 7.48 -12.77
N LYS A 200 -15.90 7.83 -14.02
CA LYS A 200 -15.23 7.28 -15.20
C LYS A 200 -13.76 7.67 -15.25
N ARG A 201 -13.45 8.96 -15.11
CA ARG A 201 -12.06 9.44 -15.09
C ARG A 201 -11.23 8.79 -13.98
N GLN A 202 -11.82 8.60 -12.80
CA GLN A 202 -11.15 7.89 -11.72
C GLN A 202 -10.89 6.42 -12.06
N ALA A 203 -11.84 5.74 -12.72
CA ALA A 203 -11.65 4.34 -13.15
C ALA A 203 -10.54 4.21 -14.19
N ASP A 204 -10.49 5.11 -15.16
CA ASP A 204 -9.44 5.14 -16.19
C ASP A 204 -8.06 5.38 -15.54
N SER A 205 -7.97 6.32 -14.59
CA SER A 205 -6.74 6.59 -13.82
C SER A 205 -6.32 5.40 -12.95
N ALA A 206 -7.27 4.72 -12.30
CA ALA A 206 -6.99 3.54 -11.49
C ALA A 206 -6.49 2.35 -12.32
N ASP A 207 -6.98 2.18 -13.55
CA ASP A 207 -6.50 1.13 -14.45
C ASP A 207 -5.05 1.35 -14.87
N THR A 208 -4.70 2.59 -15.24
CA THR A 208 -3.31 2.97 -15.51
C THR A 208 -2.41 2.73 -14.30
N PHE A 209 -2.86 3.14 -13.11
CA PHE A 209 -2.13 2.90 -11.88
C PHE A 209 -1.89 1.41 -11.61
N ASN A 210 -2.92 0.57 -11.72
CA ASN A 210 -2.79 -0.87 -11.50
C ASN A 210 -1.81 -1.49 -12.49
N ARG A 211 -1.83 -1.06 -13.77
CA ARG A 211 -0.84 -1.52 -14.77
C ARG A 211 0.59 -1.18 -14.35
N HIS A 212 0.82 0.01 -13.80
CA HIS A 212 2.13 0.37 -13.25
C HIS A 212 2.51 -0.51 -12.04
N GLN A 213 1.57 -0.80 -11.14
CA GLN A 213 1.82 -1.69 -10.00
C GLN A 213 2.16 -3.12 -10.43
N ASP A 214 1.43 -3.67 -11.39
CA ASP A 214 1.67 -5.01 -11.93
C ASP A 214 3.05 -5.09 -12.58
N PHE A 215 3.48 -4.04 -13.28
CA PHE A 215 4.83 -3.92 -13.81
C PHE A 215 5.88 -3.89 -12.67
N MET A 216 5.68 -3.08 -11.63
CA MET A 216 6.60 -3.03 -10.48
C MET A 216 6.72 -4.38 -9.75
N ASP A 217 5.63 -5.14 -9.65
CA ASP A 217 5.66 -6.48 -9.07
C ASP A 217 6.46 -7.47 -9.93
N GLN A 218 6.32 -7.39 -11.26
CA GLN A 218 7.09 -8.23 -12.19
C GLN A 218 8.60 -7.99 -12.08
N ILE A 219 9.02 -6.74 -11.84
CA ILE A 219 10.45 -6.39 -11.76
C ILE A 219 11.02 -6.46 -10.35
N SER A 220 10.17 -6.67 -9.33
CA SER A 220 10.57 -6.73 -7.92
C SER A 220 11.74 -7.66 -7.58
N PRO A 221 11.97 -8.80 -8.28
CA PRO A 221 13.16 -9.62 -8.06
C PRO A 221 14.47 -8.97 -8.50
N LEU A 222 14.40 -8.01 -9.44
CA LEU A 222 15.55 -7.28 -9.96
C LEU A 222 15.73 -5.93 -9.28
N VAL A 223 14.65 -5.17 -9.13
CA VAL A 223 14.64 -3.84 -8.51
C VAL A 223 13.45 -3.75 -7.58
N THR A 224 13.73 -3.48 -6.31
CA THR A 224 12.69 -3.29 -5.30
C THR A 224 11.88 -2.02 -5.59
N ARG A 225 10.70 -1.93 -5.00
CA ARG A 225 9.79 -0.78 -5.17
C ARG A 225 10.42 0.57 -4.84
N CYS A 226 11.43 0.64 -3.96
CA CYS A 226 12.14 1.87 -3.62
C CYS A 226 13.35 2.16 -4.53
N GLY A 227 13.48 1.48 -5.67
CA GLY A 227 14.58 1.65 -6.61
C GLY A 227 15.89 0.95 -6.19
N TRP A 228 15.90 0.19 -5.10
CA TRP A 228 17.10 -0.53 -4.66
C TRP A 228 17.28 -1.83 -5.44
N THR A 229 18.52 -2.13 -5.82
CA THR A 229 18.96 -3.42 -6.39
C THR A 229 20.30 -3.85 -5.80
N SER A 230 20.57 -5.15 -5.75
CA SER A 230 21.85 -5.68 -5.27
C SER A 230 22.96 -5.51 -6.31
N ASN A 231 24.24 -5.51 -5.89
CA ASN A 231 25.36 -5.50 -6.84
C ASN A 231 25.32 -6.67 -7.84
N SER A 232 24.81 -7.84 -7.43
CA SER A 232 24.67 -9.00 -8.32
C SER A 232 23.59 -8.83 -9.38
N THR A 233 22.51 -8.10 -9.07
CA THR A 233 21.38 -7.86 -9.98
C THR A 233 21.51 -6.53 -10.73
N TYR A 234 22.39 -5.63 -10.28
CA TYR A 234 22.59 -4.30 -10.86
C TYR A 234 22.84 -4.31 -12.37
N PRO A 235 23.73 -5.15 -12.93
CA PRO A 235 23.92 -5.17 -14.38
C PRO A 235 22.69 -5.63 -15.16
N GLN A 236 21.86 -6.49 -14.57
CA GLN A 236 20.61 -6.94 -15.20
C GLN A 236 19.54 -5.85 -15.14
N ALA A 237 19.43 -5.16 -14.01
CA ALA A 237 18.55 -4.00 -13.84
C ALA A 237 18.88 -2.88 -14.85
N VAL A 238 20.16 -2.51 -14.98
CA VAL A 238 20.58 -1.45 -15.92
C VAL A 238 20.23 -1.81 -17.37
N ARG A 239 20.49 -3.05 -17.80
CA ARG A 239 20.12 -3.50 -19.15
C ARG A 239 18.61 -3.42 -19.40
N MET A 240 17.81 -3.89 -18.44
CA MET A 240 16.36 -3.82 -18.53
C MET A 240 15.87 -2.37 -18.69
N PHE A 241 16.34 -1.45 -17.85
CA PHE A 241 15.94 -0.05 -17.95
C PHE A 241 16.50 0.64 -19.21
N ALA A 242 17.64 0.21 -19.74
CA ALA A 242 18.16 0.68 -21.02
C ALA A 242 17.30 0.21 -22.22
N GLU A 243 16.77 -1.02 -22.18
CA GLU A 243 15.78 -1.49 -23.17
C GLU A 243 14.51 -0.65 -23.14
N ILE A 244 13.94 -0.42 -21.94
CA ILE A 244 12.78 0.46 -21.75
C ILE A 244 13.08 1.87 -22.27
N ALA A 245 14.26 2.42 -21.94
CA ALA A 245 14.69 3.73 -22.42
C ALA A 245 14.71 3.79 -23.95
N ARG A 246 15.17 2.75 -24.65
CA ARG A 246 15.15 2.71 -26.12
C ARG A 246 13.73 2.69 -26.68
N GLU A 247 12.79 1.98 -26.03
CA GLU A 247 11.38 1.98 -26.42
C GLU A 247 10.75 3.38 -26.23
N VAL A 248 11.03 4.01 -25.08
CA VAL A 248 10.61 5.39 -24.77
C VAL A 248 11.11 6.39 -25.82
N HIS A 249 12.34 6.23 -26.31
CA HIS A 249 12.89 7.08 -27.37
C HIS A 249 12.23 6.86 -28.74
N GLN A 250 11.70 5.67 -29.00
CA GLN A 250 11.01 5.32 -30.25
C GLN A 250 9.55 5.78 -30.25
N ASP A 251 8.95 6.00 -29.07
CA ASP A 251 7.60 6.51 -28.95
C ASP A 251 7.54 8.01 -29.24
N GLY A 252 6.84 8.36 -30.33
CA GLY A 252 6.63 9.74 -30.75
C GLY A 252 5.71 10.54 -29.85
N ASN A 253 5.04 9.91 -28.87
CA ASN A 253 4.12 10.56 -27.93
C ASN A 253 4.76 10.92 -26.58
N VAL A 254 6.02 10.51 -26.34
CA VAL A 254 6.71 10.80 -25.08
C VAL A 254 7.44 12.15 -25.17
N ASP A 255 7.34 12.94 -24.10
CA ASP A 255 8.00 14.24 -23.95
C ASP A 255 9.54 14.11 -23.96
N GLU A 256 10.21 15.11 -24.52
CA GLU A 256 11.68 15.11 -24.65
C GLU A 256 12.40 15.17 -23.30
N GLY A 257 11.78 15.76 -22.26
CA GLY A 257 12.31 15.74 -20.89
C GLY A 257 12.37 14.33 -20.31
N ILE A 258 11.30 13.54 -20.51
CA ILE A 258 11.24 12.13 -20.08
C ILE A 258 12.25 11.30 -20.85
N LYS A 259 12.39 11.52 -22.16
CA LYS A 259 13.43 10.85 -22.97
C LYS A 259 14.83 11.13 -22.42
N ALA A 260 15.13 12.39 -22.08
CA ALA A 260 16.40 12.78 -21.50
C ALA A 260 16.65 12.11 -20.13
N GLU A 261 15.63 11.97 -19.28
CA GLU A 261 15.74 11.24 -18.03
C GLU A 261 16.04 9.75 -18.24
N PHE A 262 15.39 9.11 -19.20
CA PHE A 262 15.62 7.69 -19.51
C PHE A 262 16.96 7.43 -20.21
N GLN A 263 17.55 8.43 -20.87
CA GLN A 263 18.85 8.31 -21.55
C GLN A 263 19.97 7.85 -20.62
N GLN A 264 19.92 8.22 -19.32
CA GLN A 264 20.92 7.83 -18.33
C GLN A 264 21.11 6.30 -18.23
N PHE A 265 20.07 5.51 -18.49
CA PHE A 265 20.15 4.06 -18.42
C PHE A 265 20.89 3.45 -19.62
N ILE A 266 20.72 4.03 -20.82
CA ILE A 266 21.45 3.64 -22.03
C ILE A 266 22.95 3.97 -21.87
N ASP A 267 23.25 5.14 -21.31
CA ASP A 267 24.61 5.56 -21.05
C ASP A 267 25.27 4.64 -20.02
N LYS A 268 24.54 4.30 -18.94
CA LYS A 268 25.02 3.40 -17.89
C LYS A 268 25.26 1.97 -18.37
N GLU A 269 24.42 1.46 -19.25
CA GLU A 269 24.63 0.16 -19.90
C GLU A 269 25.93 0.17 -20.73
N SER A 270 26.16 1.23 -21.51
CA SER A 270 27.37 1.39 -22.32
C SER A 270 28.65 1.46 -21.46
N GLU A 271 28.59 2.11 -20.30
CA GLU A 271 29.69 2.12 -19.33
C GLU A 271 30.00 0.71 -18.80
N LEU A 272 28.97 -0.07 -18.43
CA LEU A 272 29.13 -1.44 -17.94
C LEU A 272 29.72 -2.40 -18.99
N GLU A 273 29.44 -2.15 -20.27
CA GLU A 273 30.02 -2.94 -21.38
C GLU A 273 31.46 -2.50 -21.72
N GLY A 274 31.83 -1.26 -21.38
CA GLY A 274 33.15 -0.68 -21.61
C GLY A 274 34.19 -0.93 -20.51
N GLU A 275 33.79 -1.40 -19.33
CA GLU A 275 34.72 -1.73 -18.25
C GLU A 275 35.53 -3.02 -18.56
N PRO A 276 36.87 -2.99 -18.48
CA PRO A 276 37.67 -4.20 -18.64
C PRO A 276 37.40 -5.17 -17.47
N LYS A 277 37.01 -6.41 -17.82
CA LYS A 277 36.80 -7.53 -16.88
C LYS A 277 38.04 -7.88 -16.07
#